data_AF-A0A2A2TPR7-F1
#
_entry.id   AF-A0A2A2TPR7-F1
#
_cell.length_a   1.000
_cell.length_b   1.000
_cell.length_c   1.000
_cell.angle_alpha   90.00
_cell.angle_beta   90.00
_cell.angle_gamma   90.00
#
_symmetry.space_group_name_H-M   'P 1'
#
loop_
_entity.id
_entity.type
_entity.pdbx_description
1 polymer ?
#
loop_
_entity_poly.entity_id
_entity_poly.type
_entity_poly.pdbx_seq_one_letter_code
_entity_poly.pdbx_strand_id
1 'polypeptide(L)' 'MMMPNMDGSTAINAIHRINPLVPVIAVSGLLTNEQFPISKESNLTAFLPKPYTSQKLLEILHKMINNIN' A
#
# COMPACT_ATOMS: atom_id res chain seq x y z
N MET A 1 3.75 9.89 3.09
CA MET A 1 4.14 8.96 4.18
C MET A 1 5.51 9.37 4.69
N MET A 2 5.69 9.57 6.00
CA MET A 2 6.98 10.03 6.57
C MET A 2 7.83 8.84 7.02
N MET A 3 9.07 8.79 6.58
CA MET A 3 10.07 7.75 6.86
C MET A 3 11.45 8.42 6.93
N PRO A 4 12.43 7.88 7.70
CA PRO A 4 13.65 8.61 8.06
C PRO A 4 14.61 8.93 6.90
N ASN A 5 14.57 8.18 5.79
CA ASN A 5 15.54 8.33 4.69
C ASN A 5 14.90 8.45 3.30
N MET A 6 13.77 7.78 3.07
CA MET A 6 13.05 7.74 1.79
C MET A 6 11.58 7.74 2.14
N ASP A 7 10.75 8.55 1.49
CA ASP A 7 9.31 8.54 1.78
C ASP A 7 8.61 7.30 1.20
N GLY A 8 7.43 6.98 1.74
CA GLY A 8 6.74 5.74 1.37
C GLY A 8 6.32 5.65 -0.09
N SER A 9 6.05 6.78 -0.76
CA SER A 9 5.67 6.77 -2.18
C SER A 9 6.87 6.49 -3.08
N THR A 10 8.04 7.06 -2.76
CA THR A 10 9.30 6.75 -3.45
C THR A 10 9.67 5.27 -3.27
N ALA A 11 9.48 4.72 -2.07
CA ALA A 11 9.71 3.30 -1.80
C ALA A 11 8.83 2.38 -2.65
N ILE A 12 7.52 2.67 -2.73
CA ILE A 12 6.57 1.90 -3.55
C ILE A 12 6.98 1.92 -5.01
N ASN A 13 7.29 3.09 -5.55
CA ASN A 13 7.74 3.24 -6.93
C ASN A 13 9.03 2.45 -7.20
N ALA A 14 9.99 2.45 -6.27
CA ALA A 14 11.22 1.68 -6.41
C ALA A 14 10.95 0.17 -6.39
N ILE A 15 10.07 -0.31 -5.51
CA ILE A 15 9.66 -1.73 -5.44
C ILE A 15 8.99 -2.16 -6.75
N HIS A 16 8.06 -1.37 -7.29
CA HIS A 16 7.37 -1.71 -8.54
C HIS A 16 8.25 -1.65 -9.78
N ARG A 17 9.32 -0.85 -9.77
CA ARG A 17 10.35 -0.91 -10.83
C ARG A 17 11.14 -2.22 -10.80
N ILE A 18 11.32 -2.83 -9.63
CA ILE A 18 11.99 -4.12 -9.47
C ILE A 18 11.03 -5.26 -9.82
N ASN A 19 9.80 -5.22 -9.31
CA ASN A 19 8.76 -6.18 -9.61
C ASN A 19 7.37 -5.50 -9.60
N PRO A 20 6.76 -5.27 -10.77
CA PRO A 20 5.46 -4.61 -10.89
C PRO A 20 4.31 -5.38 -10.24
N LEU A 21 4.49 -6.69 -10.01
CA LEU A 21 3.44 -7.58 -9.48
C LEU A 21 3.47 -7.70 -7.95
N VAL A 22 4.39 -7.02 -7.26
CA VAL A 22 4.45 -7.08 -5.80
C VAL A 22 3.24 -6.36 -5.18
N PRO A 23 2.42 -7.04 -4.37
CA PRO A 23 1.38 -6.41 -3.59
C PRO A 23 2.00 -5.51 -2.51
N VAL A 24 1.51 -4.28 -2.38
CA VAL A 24 1.96 -3.34 -1.34
C VAL A 24 0.78 -2.84 -0.51
N ILE A 25 0.97 -2.76 0.81
CA ILE A 25 0.02 -2.13 1.73
C ILE A 25 0.68 -0.88 2.30
N ALA A 26 0.22 0.30 1.88
CA ALA A 26 0.66 1.58 2.38
C ALA A 26 -0.01 1.89 3.73
N VAL A 27 0.76 2.34 4.72
CA VAL A 27 0.26 2.57 6.08
C VAL A 27 0.58 3.99 6.56
N SER A 28 -0.44 4.85 6.70
CA SER A 28 -0.29 6.27 7.11
C SER A 28 -1.41 6.72 8.04
N GLY A 29 -1.13 7.66 8.95
CA GLY A 29 -2.16 8.28 9.81
C GLY A 29 -2.83 9.52 9.20
N LEU A 30 -2.18 10.16 8.22
CA LEU A 30 -2.73 11.30 7.48
C LEU A 30 -3.02 10.83 6.05
N LEU A 31 -4.30 10.88 5.68
CA LEU A 31 -4.80 10.67 4.33
C LEU A 31 -4.82 12.01 3.60
N THR A 32 -4.17 12.07 2.45
CA THR A 32 -4.73 12.86 1.35
C THR A 32 -4.97 11.87 0.23
N ASN A 33 -6.24 11.64 -0.10
CA ASN A 33 -6.67 10.83 -1.26
C ASN A 33 -6.00 11.28 -2.58
N GLU A 34 -5.37 12.46 -2.59
CA GLU A 34 -4.71 13.05 -3.75
C GLU A 34 -3.24 12.63 -3.93
N GLN A 35 -2.60 12.04 -2.91
CA GLN A 35 -1.17 11.62 -3.00
C GLN A 35 -0.98 10.19 -3.49
N PHE A 36 -2.05 9.41 -3.56
CA PHE A 36 -2.05 8.09 -4.15
C PHE A 36 -3.05 8.11 -5.30
N PRO A 37 -2.62 8.40 -6.54
CA PRO A 37 -3.34 7.85 -7.67
C PRO A 37 -3.20 6.35 -7.50
N ILE A 38 -4.16 5.74 -6.80
CA ILE A 38 -4.44 4.32 -6.92
C ILE A 38 -4.78 4.21 -8.39
N SER A 39 -3.77 3.91 -9.22
CA SER A 39 -3.95 3.60 -10.61
C SER A 39 -5.01 2.52 -10.60
N LYS A 40 -6.20 2.86 -11.07
CA LYS A 40 -7.40 2.02 -11.10
C LYS A 40 -7.14 0.65 -11.74
N GLU A 41 -5.99 0.50 -12.39
CA GLU A 41 -5.51 -0.67 -13.10
C GLU A 41 -4.67 -1.65 -12.27
N SER A 42 -4.15 -1.29 -11.09
CA SER A 42 -3.34 -2.23 -10.28
C SER A 42 -4.07 -2.64 -9.00
N ASN A 43 -4.61 -3.86 -8.97
CA ASN A 43 -5.14 -4.53 -7.77
C ASN A 43 -4.06 -4.83 -6.70
N LEU A 44 -2.87 -4.25 -6.86
CA LEU A 44 -1.62 -4.59 -6.17
C LEU A 44 -1.20 -3.53 -5.15
N THR A 45 -1.98 -2.47 -4.93
CA THR A 45 -1.71 -1.51 -3.84
C THR A 45 -2.95 -1.26 -3.00
N ALA A 46 -2.85 -1.47 -1.69
CA ALA A 46 -3.88 -1.16 -0.71
C ALA A 46 -3.40 -0.10 0.29
N PHE A 47 -4.34 0.55 0.97
CA PHE A 47 -4.04 1.52 2.02
C PHE A 47 -4.68 1.09 3.34
N LEU A 48 -3.93 1.23 4.43
CA LEU A 48 -4.35 0.94 5.80
C LEU A 48 -4.11 2.17 6.69
N PRO A 49 -5.15 2.93 7.07
CA PRO A 49 -5.02 4.10 7.92
C PRO A 49 -4.59 3.71 9.34
N LYS A 50 -3.73 4.52 9.97
CA LYS A 50 -3.44 4.42 11.41
C LYS A 50 -4.44 5.28 12.22
N PRO A 51 -4.85 4.85 13.42
CA PRO A 51 -4.60 3.53 14.01
C PRO A 51 -5.49 2.44 13.40
N TYR A 52 -5.03 1.19 13.42
CA TYR A 52 -5.79 0.03 12.95
C TYR A 52 -5.66 -1.14 13.93
N THR A 53 -6.61 -2.08 13.84
CA THR A 53 -6.61 -3.32 14.62
C THR A 53 -5.92 -4.46 13.87
N SER A 54 -5.49 -5.49 14.59
CA SER A 54 -4.97 -6.72 13.98
C SER A 54 -5.99 -7.41 13.07
N GLN A 55 -7.28 -7.37 13.43
CA GLN A 55 -8.38 -7.84 12.59
C GLN A 55 -8.36 -7.14 11.23
N LYS A 56 -8.20 -5.80 11.24
CA LYS A 56 -8.21 -5.02 10.00
C LYS A 56 -7.00 -5.29 9.12
N LEU A 57 -5.83 -5.50 9.73
CA LEU A 57 -4.63 -5.93 9.02
C LEU A 57 -4.84 -7.31 8.38
N LEU A 58 -5.41 -8.28 9.10
CA LEU A 58 -5.66 -9.62 8.60
C LEU A 58 -6.63 -9.63 7.41
N GLU A 59 -7.70 -8.85 7.47
CA GLU A 59 -8.66 -8.68 6.36
C GLU A 59 -7.98 -8.19 5.08
N ILE A 60 -7.11 -7.17 5.20
CA ILE A 60 -6.41 -6.60 4.05
C ILE A 60 -5.37 -7.57 3.51
N LEU A 61 -4.62 -8.26 4.37
CA LEU A 61 -3.67 -9.29 3.95
C LEU A 61 -4.39 -10.40 3.18
N HIS A 62 -5.50 -10.92 3.70
CA HIS A 62 -6.30 -11.93 3.04
C HIS A 62 -6.81 -11.46 1.67
N LYS A 63 -7.30 -10.21 1.58
CA LYS A 63 -7.72 -9.62 0.30
C LYS A 63 -6.57 -9.52 -0.70
N MET A 64 -5.41 -9.01 -0.27
CA MET A 64 -4.27 -8.78 -1.14
C MET A 64 -3.65 -10.08 -1.65
N ILE A 65 -3.53 -11.09 -0.79
CA ILE A 65 -2.94 -12.39 -1.18
C ILE A 65 -3.86 -13.13 -2.16
N ASN A 66 -5.17 -13.12 -1.93
CA ASN A 66 -6.12 -13.86 -2.77
C ASN A 66 -6.42 -13.17 -4.12
N ASN A 67 -6.16 -11.87 -4.25
CA ASN A 67 -6.32 -11.11 -5.49
C ASN A 67 -5.16 -11.31 -6.50
N ILE A 68 -4.14 -12.12 -6.17
CA ILE A 68 -2.96 -12.37 -7.02
C ILE A 68 -3.16 -13.62 -7.92
N ASN A 69 -4.39 -14.12 -8.05
CA ASN A 69 -4.74 -15.21 -8.98
C ASN A 69 -5.11 -14.70 -10.37
#